data_AF-A0A0B1SDT1-F1
#
_entry.id   AF-A0A0B1SDT1-F1
#
_cell.length_a   1.000
_cell.length_b   1.000
_cell.length_c   1.000
_cell.angle_alpha   90.00
_cell.angle_beta   90.00
_cell.angle_gamma   90.00
#
_symmetry.space_group_name_H-M   'P 1'
#
loop_
_entity.id
_entity.type
_entity.pdbx_description
1 polymer ?
#
loop_
_entity_poly.entity_id
_entity_poly.type
_entity_poly.pdbx_seq_one_letter_code
_entity_poly.pdbx_strand_id
1 'polypeptide(L)'
;MLQYQTLFVVTRRALASAATAIKEKEKVLKYPVTGMTRGPLAIFVKEYFAKKTPKNLSEGKKIMEEAASAWKSLDSTQRKKYEELSKQYRDQKMHEFDALPEEEKKKRIAASLEMKEERARRRERKERRENWEKTGHPERPPSAYNLFIQEKFNELKKKGEVITPVAKTMQRVSAEWSSMSDSAKQKYITKASKMADHYKVQLDIWKSKIKPEEKEKSQKSSK
;
A
#
# COMPACT_ATOMS: atom_id res chain seq x y z
N MET A 1 -13.67 -58.10 6.92
CA MET A 1 -14.69 -57.12 6.48
C MET A 1 -14.75 -55.91 7.42
N LEU A 2 -13.64 -55.21 7.70
CA LEU A 2 -13.68 -53.97 8.50
C LEU A 2 -12.52 -53.05 8.07
N GLN A 3 -12.67 -52.37 6.93
CA GLN A 3 -11.77 -51.29 6.51
C GLN A 3 -12.55 -50.11 5.89
N TYR A 4 -13.60 -49.61 6.54
CA TYR A 4 -14.26 -48.38 6.07
C TYR A 4 -14.96 -47.66 7.21
N GLN A 5 -14.24 -47.05 8.16
CA GLN A 5 -14.89 -46.12 9.10
C GLN A 5 -14.04 -44.98 9.67
N THR A 6 -12.81 -44.76 9.18
CA THR A 6 -11.93 -43.70 9.70
C THR A 6 -11.66 -42.54 8.72
N LEU A 7 -12.34 -42.48 7.57
CA LEU A 7 -12.16 -41.39 6.60
C LEU A 7 -13.18 -40.23 6.70
N PHE A 8 -14.19 -40.30 7.57
CA PHE A 8 -15.26 -39.28 7.61
C PHE A 8 -15.14 -38.20 8.70
N VAL A 9 -14.18 -38.29 9.62
CA VAL A 9 -14.08 -37.32 10.74
C VAL A 9 -13.13 -36.15 10.43
N VAL A 10 -12.14 -36.33 9.55
CA VAL A 10 -11.17 -35.26 9.20
C VAL A 10 -11.74 -34.24 8.21
N THR A 11 -12.73 -34.63 7.39
CA THR A 11 -13.36 -33.71 6.43
C THR A 11 -14.37 -32.75 7.06
N ARG A 12 -14.98 -33.11 8.20
CA ARG A 12 -15.93 -32.22 8.90
C ARG A 12 -15.25 -31.06 9.63
N ARG A 13 -14.06 -31.24 10.22
CA ARG A 13 -13.32 -30.15 10.90
C ARG A 13 -12.78 -29.11 9.92
N ALA A 14 -12.32 -29.52 8.75
CA ALA A 14 -11.84 -28.60 7.71
C ALA A 14 -12.98 -27.72 7.15
N LEU A 15 -14.16 -28.31 6.92
CA LEU A 15 -15.35 -27.58 6.47
C LEU A 15 -15.92 -26.65 7.54
N ALA A 16 -15.89 -27.05 8.82
CA ALA A 16 -16.31 -26.16 9.91
C ALA A 16 -15.40 -24.92 10.03
N SER A 17 -14.07 -25.07 9.85
CA SER A 17 -13.12 -23.96 9.87
C SER A 17 -13.26 -23.02 8.67
N ALA A 18 -13.52 -23.58 7.48
CA ALA A 18 -13.80 -22.79 6.28
C ALA A 18 -15.16 -22.08 6.36
N ALA A 19 -16.19 -22.74 6.91
CA ALA A 19 -17.50 -22.15 7.14
C ALA A 19 -17.46 -21.06 8.21
N THR A 20 -16.67 -21.21 9.29
CA THR A 20 -16.44 -20.12 10.25
C THR A 20 -15.66 -18.95 9.64
N ALA A 21 -14.68 -19.20 8.76
CA ALA A 21 -13.95 -18.16 8.05
C ALA A 21 -14.80 -17.46 6.96
N ILE A 22 -15.78 -18.14 6.38
CA ILE A 22 -16.78 -17.56 5.47
C ILE A 22 -17.83 -16.76 6.27
N LYS A 23 -18.27 -17.28 7.43
CA LYS A 23 -19.24 -16.61 8.31
C LYS A 23 -18.65 -15.39 9.04
N GLU A 24 -17.34 -15.37 9.30
CA GLU A 24 -16.61 -14.18 9.76
C GLU A 24 -16.45 -13.11 8.67
N LYS A 25 -16.32 -13.53 7.41
CA LYS A 25 -16.29 -12.62 6.24
C LYS A 25 -17.66 -11.99 5.95
N GLU A 26 -18.73 -12.54 6.50
CA GLU A 26 -20.11 -12.12 6.24
C GLU A 26 -20.74 -11.38 7.44
N LYS A 27 -19.95 -10.67 8.25
CA LYS A 27 -20.50 -9.51 8.96
C LYS A 27 -20.85 -8.47 7.89
N VAL A 28 -22.06 -8.57 7.34
CA VAL A 28 -22.61 -7.58 6.41
C VAL A 28 -22.47 -6.21 7.08
N LEU A 29 -21.52 -5.43 6.58
CA LEU A 29 -21.21 -4.12 7.13
C LEU A 29 -22.43 -3.23 6.90
N LYS A 30 -23.10 -2.84 8.00
CA LYS A 30 -24.27 -1.96 7.94
C LYS A 30 -23.94 -0.58 7.35
N TYR A 31 -22.72 -0.11 7.56
CA TYR A 31 -22.24 1.20 7.12
C TYR A 31 -20.85 1.08 6.48
N PRO A 32 -20.45 2.01 5.60
CA PRO A 32 -19.10 2.03 5.04
C PRO A 32 -18.05 2.22 6.15
N VAL A 33 -16.91 1.55 6.00
CA VAL A 33 -15.81 1.56 6.98
C VAL A 33 -15.06 2.91 7.02
N THR A 34 -15.23 3.74 5.99
CA THR A 34 -14.51 5.00 5.83
C THR A 34 -15.49 6.14 5.59
N GLY A 35 -15.15 7.35 6.07
CA GLY A 35 -15.93 8.56 5.82
C GLY A 35 -17.15 8.79 6.73
N MET A 36 -17.51 7.82 7.57
CA MET A 36 -18.67 7.92 8.49
C MET A 36 -18.42 8.77 9.74
N THR A 37 -17.16 8.92 10.15
CA THR A 37 -16.82 9.59 11.40
C THR A 37 -15.80 10.69 11.15
N ARG A 38 -15.92 11.76 11.94
CA ARG A 38 -14.93 12.83 12.01
C ARG A 38 -14.70 13.16 13.47
N GLY A 39 -13.50 12.89 13.97
CA GLY A 39 -13.18 13.08 15.39
C GLY A 39 -13.25 14.55 15.83
N PRO A 40 -13.41 14.83 17.14
CA PRO A 40 -13.53 16.20 17.67
C PRO A 40 -12.39 17.12 17.25
N LEU A 41 -11.14 16.65 17.37
CA LEU A 41 -9.95 17.37 16.90
C LEU A 41 -10.00 17.66 15.40
N ALA A 42 -10.49 16.72 14.58
CA ALA A 42 -10.56 16.91 13.14
C ALA A 42 -11.64 17.92 12.71
N ILE A 43 -12.65 18.16 13.56
CA ILE A 43 -13.64 19.23 13.39
C ILE A 43 -13.00 20.56 13.78
N PHE A 44 -12.37 20.63 14.96
CA PHE A 44 -11.66 21.82 15.42
C PHE A 44 -10.60 22.28 14.41
N VAL A 45 -9.73 21.37 13.96
CA VAL A 45 -8.69 21.67 12.96
C VAL A 45 -9.32 22.17 11.66
N LYS A 46 -10.46 21.62 11.23
CA LYS A 46 -11.17 22.12 10.03
C LYS A 46 -11.58 23.58 10.19
N GLU A 47 -12.19 23.91 11.32
CA GLU A 47 -12.62 25.27 11.64
C GLU A 47 -11.41 26.21 11.75
N TYR A 48 -10.32 25.75 12.37
CA TYR A 48 -9.09 26.52 12.53
C TYR A 48 -8.43 26.83 11.18
N PHE A 49 -8.37 25.84 10.29
CA PHE A 49 -7.86 26.02 8.92
C PHE A 49 -8.76 26.93 8.09
N ALA A 50 -10.08 26.84 8.24
CA ALA A 50 -11.02 27.72 7.55
C ALA A 50 -10.86 29.18 7.99
N LYS A 51 -10.50 29.43 9.25
CA LYS A 51 -10.23 30.78 9.77
C LYS A 51 -8.90 31.35 9.30
N LYS A 52 -7.84 30.53 9.21
CA LYS A 52 -6.49 31.01 8.89
C LYS A 52 -6.13 30.95 7.40
N THR A 53 -6.88 30.20 6.59
CA THR A 53 -6.76 30.13 5.12
C THR A 53 -5.30 30.07 4.62
N PRO A 54 -4.56 28.97 4.87
CA PRO A 54 -3.16 28.85 4.45
C PRO A 54 -3.02 28.99 2.93
N LYS A 55 -2.06 29.79 2.47
CA LYS A 55 -1.82 30.00 1.03
C LYS A 55 -0.89 28.95 0.42
N ASN A 56 -0.06 28.31 1.23
CA ASN A 56 0.90 27.30 0.79
C ASN A 56 1.05 26.18 1.84
N LEU A 57 1.78 25.13 1.45
CA LEU A 57 2.00 23.94 2.29
C LEU A 57 2.79 24.25 3.57
N SER A 58 3.70 25.24 3.54
CA SER A 58 4.52 25.61 4.69
C SER A 58 3.67 26.29 5.77
N GLU A 59 2.86 27.27 5.38
CA GLU A 59 1.86 27.90 6.25
C GLU A 59 0.86 26.87 6.78
N GLY A 60 0.40 25.95 5.93
CA GLY A 60 -0.49 24.87 6.36
C GLY A 60 0.12 23.99 7.45
N LYS A 61 1.41 23.66 7.37
CA LYS A 61 2.12 22.91 8.43
C LYS A 61 2.18 23.69 9.74
N LYS A 62 2.53 24.98 9.69
CA LYS A 62 2.56 25.86 10.88
C LYS A 62 1.18 25.97 11.54
N ILE A 63 0.14 26.18 10.73
CA ILE A 63 -1.24 26.27 11.23
C ILE A 63 -1.70 24.94 11.85
N MET A 64 -1.24 23.79 11.34
CA MET A 64 -1.53 22.48 11.96
C MET A 64 -0.91 22.36 13.35
N GLU A 65 0.32 22.81 13.52
CA GLU A 65 1.05 22.79 14.80
C GLU A 65 0.43 23.75 15.82
N GLU A 66 0.06 24.95 15.38
CA GLU A 66 -0.71 25.91 16.19
C GLU A 66 -2.08 25.36 16.59
N ALA A 67 -2.80 24.71 15.67
CA ALA A 67 -4.09 24.08 15.96
C ALA A 67 -3.93 22.93 16.97
N ALA A 68 -2.89 22.10 16.83
CA ALA A 68 -2.62 21.02 17.80
C ALA A 68 -2.32 21.58 19.20
N SER A 69 -1.58 22.69 19.28
CA SER A 69 -1.28 23.38 20.53
C SER A 69 -2.55 24.01 21.14
N ALA A 70 -3.34 24.72 20.32
CA ALA A 70 -4.60 25.33 20.73
C ALA A 70 -5.61 24.28 21.23
N TRP A 71 -5.69 23.11 20.58
CA TRP A 71 -6.53 22.00 21.03
C TRP A 71 -6.15 21.48 22.41
N LYS A 72 -4.85 21.37 22.69
CA LYS A 72 -4.36 20.93 24.01
C LYS A 72 -4.73 21.92 25.11
N SER A 73 -4.70 23.23 24.82
CA SER A 73 -5.08 24.29 25.75
C SER A 73 -6.59 24.54 25.89
N LEU A 74 -7.46 23.86 25.12
CA LEU A 74 -8.91 24.01 25.26
C LEU A 74 -9.39 23.50 26.63
N ASP A 75 -10.33 24.24 27.22
CA ASP A 75 -11.02 23.86 28.45
C ASP A 75 -12.04 22.72 28.21
N SER A 76 -12.58 22.17 29.31
CA SER A 76 -13.51 21.05 29.25
C SER A 76 -14.80 21.40 28.50
N THR A 77 -15.29 22.63 28.61
CA THR A 77 -16.53 23.08 27.97
C THR A 77 -16.36 23.21 26.45
N GLN A 78 -15.25 23.76 25.97
CA GLN A 78 -14.93 23.84 24.55
C GLN A 78 -14.68 22.45 23.95
N ARG A 79 -14.02 21.54 24.68
CA ARG A 79 -13.86 20.15 24.23
C ARG A 79 -15.20 19.44 24.06
N LYS A 80 -16.11 19.57 25.02
CA LYS A 80 -17.47 19.00 24.95
C LYS A 80 -18.24 19.49 23.72
N LYS A 81 -18.11 20.76 23.34
CA LYS A 81 -18.69 21.29 22.09
C LYS A 81 -18.25 20.48 20.86
N TYR A 82 -16.96 20.20 20.73
CA TYR A 82 -16.43 19.45 19.59
C TYR A 82 -16.76 17.95 19.63
N GLU A 83 -16.91 17.38 20.82
CA GLU A 83 -17.43 16.02 21.00
C GLU A 83 -18.89 15.93 20.51
N GLU A 84 -19.71 16.89 20.88
CA GLU A 84 -21.11 16.95 20.45
C GLU A 84 -21.23 17.14 18.93
N LEU A 85 -20.45 18.07 18.35
CA LEU A 85 -20.37 18.24 16.89
C LEU A 85 -19.91 16.96 16.18
N SER A 86 -19.00 16.19 16.78
CA SER A 86 -18.53 14.91 16.24
C SER A 86 -19.64 13.85 16.21
N LYS A 87 -20.46 13.78 17.26
CA LYS A 87 -21.64 12.90 17.32
C LYS A 87 -22.68 13.32 16.28
N GLN A 88 -23.07 14.59 16.27
CA GLN A 88 -24.05 15.14 15.32
C GLN A 88 -23.62 14.87 13.87
N TYR A 89 -22.33 15.07 13.55
CA TYR A 89 -21.80 14.77 12.21
C TYR A 89 -21.97 13.28 11.85
N ARG A 90 -21.67 12.38 12.78
CA ARG A 90 -21.83 10.93 12.56
C ARG A 90 -23.29 10.57 12.35
N ASP A 91 -24.19 11.10 13.18
CA ASP A 91 -25.62 10.82 13.12
C ASP A 91 -26.22 11.34 11.80
N GLN A 92 -25.83 12.55 11.38
CA GLN A 92 -26.17 13.10 10.07
C GLN A 92 -25.67 12.19 8.94
N LYS A 93 -24.42 11.72 8.98
CA LYS A 93 -23.88 10.81 7.95
C LYS A 93 -24.58 9.46 7.93
N MET A 94 -24.97 8.94 9.09
CA MET A 94 -25.77 7.71 9.19
C MET A 94 -27.16 7.91 8.61
N HIS A 95 -27.85 8.99 8.96
CA HIS A 95 -29.16 9.32 8.42
C HIS A 95 -29.12 9.54 6.89
N GLU A 96 -28.15 10.31 6.39
CA GLU A 96 -27.92 10.50 4.95
C GLU A 96 -27.68 9.16 4.24
N PHE A 97 -26.95 8.23 4.86
CA PHE A 97 -26.69 6.91 4.28
C PHE A 97 -27.93 6.02 4.30
N ASP A 98 -28.66 6.01 5.41
CA ASP A 98 -29.88 5.21 5.61
C ASP A 98 -31.01 5.65 4.68
N ALA A 99 -31.04 6.93 4.29
CA ALA A 99 -31.98 7.48 3.30
C ALA A 99 -31.69 7.08 1.84
N LEU A 100 -30.54 6.45 1.55
CA LEU A 100 -30.18 6.06 0.18
C LEU A 100 -30.91 4.79 -0.29
N PRO A 101 -31.06 4.61 -1.61
CA PRO A 101 -31.47 3.34 -2.18
C PRO A 101 -30.51 2.20 -1.81
N GLU A 102 -31.04 0.99 -1.68
CA GLU A 102 -30.26 -0.19 -1.24
C GLU A 102 -29.07 -0.50 -2.16
N GLU A 103 -29.24 -0.30 -3.46
CA GLU A 103 -28.16 -0.48 -4.45
C GLU A 103 -27.01 0.53 -4.27
N GLU A 104 -27.32 1.77 -3.89
CA GLU A 104 -26.29 2.76 -3.56
C GLU A 104 -25.59 2.43 -2.25
N LYS A 105 -26.32 1.96 -1.25
CA LYS A 105 -25.75 1.52 0.03
C LYS A 105 -24.72 0.41 -0.19
N LYS A 106 -25.11 -0.64 -0.93
CA LYS A 106 -24.21 -1.76 -1.29
C LYS A 106 -22.96 -1.27 -2.03
N LYS A 107 -23.12 -0.41 -3.04
CA LYS A 107 -21.99 0.18 -3.79
C LYS A 107 -21.04 0.97 -2.89
N ARG A 108 -21.56 1.81 -1.99
CA ARG A 108 -20.75 2.61 -1.05
C ARG A 108 -20.03 1.73 -0.03
N ILE A 109 -20.66 0.68 0.47
CA ILE A 109 -20.04 -0.29 1.38
C ILE A 109 -18.89 -1.03 0.65
N ALA A 110 -19.15 -1.53 -0.55
CA ALA A 110 -18.14 -2.22 -1.37
C ALA A 110 -16.94 -1.31 -1.69
N ALA A 111 -17.19 -0.08 -2.15
CA ALA A 111 -16.14 0.89 -2.43
C ALA A 111 -15.32 1.24 -1.17
N SER A 112 -15.98 1.34 -0.01
CA SER A 112 -15.27 1.58 1.25
C SER A 112 -14.41 0.40 1.69
N LEU A 113 -14.83 -0.84 1.41
CA LEU A 113 -14.05 -2.04 1.68
C LEU A 113 -12.82 -2.11 0.76
N GLU A 114 -13.01 -1.89 -0.54
CA GLU A 114 -11.91 -1.83 -1.51
C GLU A 114 -10.89 -0.75 -1.13
N MET A 115 -11.34 0.45 -0.74
CA MET A 115 -10.45 1.52 -0.28
C MET A 115 -9.65 1.12 0.97
N LYS A 116 -10.26 0.39 1.91
CA LYS A 116 -9.58 -0.13 3.11
C LYS A 116 -8.53 -1.18 2.72
N GLU A 117 -8.88 -2.12 1.86
CA GLU A 117 -7.96 -3.15 1.38
C GLU A 117 -6.79 -2.56 0.60
N GLU A 118 -7.04 -1.60 -0.29
CA GLU A 118 -5.98 -0.95 -1.05
C GLU A 118 -5.06 -0.12 -0.15
N ARG A 119 -5.59 0.53 0.90
CA ARG A 119 -4.75 1.16 1.94
C ARG A 119 -3.88 0.13 2.67
N ALA A 120 -4.42 -1.03 3.01
CA ALA A 120 -3.65 -2.11 3.63
C ALA A 120 -2.55 -2.62 2.70
N ARG A 121 -2.86 -2.88 1.42
CA ARG A 121 -1.88 -3.27 0.39
C ARG A 121 -0.77 -2.23 0.21
N ARG A 122 -1.11 -0.94 0.26
CA ARG A 122 -0.11 0.15 0.19
C ARG A 122 0.81 0.17 1.40
N ARG A 123 0.27 -0.04 2.62
CA ARG A 123 1.09 -0.15 3.84
C ARG A 123 2.02 -1.35 3.77
N GLU A 124 1.50 -2.52 3.40
CA GLU A 124 2.30 -3.73 3.24
C GLU A 124 3.44 -3.56 2.22
N ARG A 125 3.16 -2.93 1.07
CA ARG A 125 4.19 -2.60 0.06
C ARG A 125 5.26 -1.65 0.61
N LYS A 126 4.87 -0.69 1.44
CA LYS A 126 5.80 0.27 2.08
C LYS A 126 6.66 -0.44 3.12
N GLU A 127 6.05 -1.20 4.03
CA GLU A 127 6.73 -1.97 5.06
C GLU A 127 7.71 -2.98 4.44
N ARG A 128 7.31 -3.66 3.37
CA ARG A 128 8.20 -4.56 2.62
C ARG A 128 9.43 -3.82 2.08
N ARG A 129 9.25 -2.63 1.51
CA ARG A 129 10.35 -1.81 0.99
C ARG A 129 11.26 -1.32 2.12
N GLU A 130 10.70 -0.82 3.21
CA GLU A 130 11.46 -0.39 4.38
C GLU A 130 12.23 -1.56 5.00
N ASN A 131 11.64 -2.77 5.03
CA ASN A 131 12.33 -3.97 5.47
C ASN A 131 13.48 -4.33 4.54
N TRP A 132 13.27 -4.28 3.22
CA TRP A 132 14.34 -4.52 2.23
C TRP A 132 15.50 -3.53 2.36
N GLU A 133 15.20 -2.26 2.61
CA GLU A 133 16.21 -1.22 2.85
C GLU A 133 17.00 -1.50 4.14
N LYS A 134 16.32 -1.84 5.23
CA LYS A 134 16.95 -2.17 6.52
C LYS A 134 17.79 -3.43 6.49
N THR A 135 17.36 -4.44 5.74
CA THR A 135 17.99 -5.76 5.69
C THR A 135 19.04 -5.88 4.58
N GLY A 136 19.21 -4.86 3.74
CA GLY A 136 20.09 -4.91 2.59
C GLY A 136 19.66 -5.96 1.55
N HIS A 137 18.35 -6.10 1.33
CA HIS A 137 17.82 -7.02 0.31
C HIS A 137 18.42 -6.66 -1.07
N PRO A 138 19.05 -7.61 -1.78
CA PRO A 138 19.64 -7.36 -3.10
C PRO A 138 18.63 -6.78 -4.08
N GLU A 139 19.02 -5.81 -4.91
CA GLU A 139 18.13 -5.24 -5.93
C GLU A 139 17.98 -6.17 -7.13
N ARG A 140 16.78 -6.20 -7.72
CA ARG A 140 16.52 -7.00 -8.92
C ARG A 140 17.39 -6.50 -10.08
N PRO A 141 18.16 -7.39 -10.73
CA PRO A 141 19.03 -6.98 -11.82
C PRO A 141 18.20 -6.55 -13.04
N PRO A 142 18.71 -5.62 -13.85
CA PRO A 142 18.04 -5.20 -15.08
C PRO A 142 17.95 -6.35 -16.09
N SER A 143 16.84 -6.41 -16.82
CA SER A 143 16.70 -7.33 -17.95
C SER A 143 17.58 -6.91 -19.13
N ALA A 144 17.75 -7.80 -20.13
CA ALA A 144 18.47 -7.48 -21.35
C ALA A 144 17.91 -6.23 -22.05
N TYR A 145 16.59 -6.10 -22.08
CA TYR A 145 15.91 -4.93 -22.63
C TYR A 145 16.18 -3.66 -21.80
N ASN A 146 16.18 -3.76 -20.47
CA ASN A 146 16.52 -2.62 -19.61
C ASN A 146 17.96 -2.16 -19.80
N LEU A 147 18.90 -3.09 -19.97
CA LEU A 147 20.30 -2.77 -20.28
C LEU A 147 20.43 -2.05 -21.62
N PHE A 148 19.68 -2.51 -22.64
CA PHE A 148 19.63 -1.83 -23.93
C PHE A 148 19.05 -0.42 -23.83
N ILE A 149 17.93 -0.25 -23.13
CA ILE A 149 17.34 1.08 -22.87
C ILE A 149 18.35 1.98 -22.16
N GLN A 150 19.04 1.49 -21.13
CA GLN A 150 20.06 2.26 -20.42
C GLN A 150 21.22 2.68 -21.34
N GLU A 151 21.74 1.78 -22.18
CA GLU A 151 22.79 2.08 -23.16
C GLU A 151 22.30 3.16 -24.15
N LYS A 152 21.10 3.00 -24.72
CA LYS A 152 20.51 3.96 -25.66
C LYS A 152 20.22 5.31 -25.04
N PHE A 153 19.62 5.37 -23.85
CA PHE A 153 19.34 6.63 -23.17
C PHE A 153 20.62 7.38 -22.85
N ASN A 154 21.69 6.68 -22.44
CA ASN A 154 23.00 7.28 -22.23
C ASN A 154 23.61 7.80 -23.53
N GLU A 155 23.47 7.08 -24.65
CA GLU A 155 23.90 7.55 -25.97
C GLU A 155 23.16 8.83 -26.39
N LEU A 156 21.83 8.87 -26.25
CA LEU A 156 21.02 10.04 -26.59
C LEU A 156 21.41 11.24 -25.71
N LYS A 157 21.60 11.02 -24.42
CA LYS A 157 22.06 12.07 -23.49
C LYS A 157 23.44 12.61 -23.88
N LYS A 158 24.38 11.74 -24.27
CA LYS A 158 25.72 12.16 -24.74
C LYS A 158 25.65 12.96 -26.04
N LYS A 159 24.68 12.66 -26.91
CA LYS A 159 24.41 13.42 -28.15
C LYS A 159 23.71 14.77 -27.91
N GLY A 160 23.38 15.10 -26.66
CA GLY A 160 22.65 16.33 -26.31
C GLY A 160 21.16 16.29 -26.67
N GLU A 161 20.60 15.12 -26.98
CA GLU A 161 19.16 15.01 -27.25
C GLU A 161 18.36 15.21 -25.95
N VAL A 162 17.31 16.04 -26.04
CA VAL A 162 16.32 16.18 -24.99
C VAL A 162 15.42 14.95 -25.00
N ILE A 163 15.53 14.11 -23.97
CA ILE A 163 14.80 12.82 -23.86
C ILE A 163 13.31 13.04 -23.52
N THR A 164 12.88 14.29 -23.34
CA THR A 164 11.53 14.66 -22.94
C THR A 164 10.66 14.97 -24.16
N PRO A 165 9.48 14.34 -24.34
CA PRO A 165 8.85 13.37 -23.44
C PRO A 165 9.46 11.96 -23.53
N VAL A 166 9.71 11.34 -22.37
CA VAL A 166 10.29 9.99 -22.26
C VAL A 166 9.46 8.93 -23.00
N ALA A 167 8.14 9.13 -23.09
CA ALA A 167 7.26 8.21 -23.80
C ALA A 167 7.61 8.06 -25.29
N LYS A 168 7.91 9.18 -25.96
CA LYS A 168 8.25 9.17 -27.41
C LYS A 168 9.60 8.51 -27.66
N THR A 169 10.58 8.81 -26.82
CA THR A 169 11.91 8.19 -26.91
C THR A 169 11.86 6.70 -26.59
N MET A 170 11.09 6.29 -25.59
CA MET A 170 10.86 4.87 -25.29
C MET A 170 10.16 4.12 -26.43
N GLN A 171 9.18 4.72 -27.11
CA GLN A 171 8.55 4.10 -28.29
C GLN A 171 9.57 3.84 -29.40
N ARG A 172 10.42 4.83 -29.71
CA ARG A 172 11.50 4.69 -30.70
C ARG A 172 12.49 3.59 -30.33
N VAL A 173 12.98 3.59 -29.08
CA VAL A 173 13.93 2.59 -28.57
C VAL A 173 13.30 1.20 -28.53
N SER A 174 12.02 1.08 -28.17
CA SER A 174 11.28 -0.19 -28.19
C SER A 174 11.13 -0.77 -29.59
N ALA A 175 10.87 0.08 -30.59
CA ALA A 175 10.82 -0.33 -31.99
C ALA A 175 12.20 -0.79 -32.47
N GLU A 176 13.26 -0.05 -32.13
CA GLU A 176 14.65 -0.41 -32.44
C GLU A 176 15.01 -1.78 -31.84
N TRP A 177 14.70 -2.01 -30.56
CA TRP A 177 14.92 -3.32 -29.93
C TRP A 177 14.18 -4.44 -30.66
N SER A 178 12.94 -4.22 -31.07
CA SER A 178 12.14 -5.23 -31.77
C SER A 178 12.76 -5.60 -33.12
N SER A 179 13.26 -4.60 -33.86
CA SER A 179 13.91 -4.76 -35.17
C SER A 179 15.36 -5.28 -35.10
N MET A 180 15.99 -5.34 -33.92
CA MET A 180 17.34 -5.88 -33.78
C MET A 180 17.40 -7.39 -34.01
N SER A 181 18.49 -7.84 -34.64
CA SER A 181 18.80 -9.27 -34.81
C SER A 181 19.11 -9.95 -33.48
N ASP A 182 18.91 -11.27 -33.43
CA ASP A 182 19.17 -12.06 -32.23
C ASP A 182 20.64 -12.00 -31.80
N SER A 183 21.57 -11.92 -32.76
CA SER A 183 23.01 -11.72 -32.49
C SER A 183 23.27 -10.38 -31.76
N ALA A 184 22.62 -9.30 -32.19
CA ALA A 184 22.76 -7.99 -31.54
C ALA A 184 22.12 -7.98 -30.14
N LYS A 185 21.01 -8.70 -29.95
CA LYS A 185 20.35 -8.89 -28.65
C LYS A 185 21.19 -9.79 -27.71
N GLN A 186 21.95 -10.73 -28.26
CA GLN A 186 22.71 -11.73 -27.50
C GLN A 186 23.68 -11.08 -26.52
N LYS A 187 24.36 -9.98 -26.89
CA LYS A 187 25.23 -9.19 -26.01
C LYS A 187 24.51 -8.78 -24.72
N TYR A 188 23.26 -8.32 -24.83
CA TYR A 188 22.46 -7.89 -23.69
C TYR A 188 21.90 -9.06 -22.90
N ILE A 189 21.51 -10.15 -23.57
CA ILE A 189 21.03 -11.38 -22.94
C ILE A 189 22.14 -12.01 -22.09
N THR A 190 23.36 -12.15 -22.61
CA THR A 190 24.49 -12.69 -21.86
C THR A 190 24.84 -11.81 -20.65
N LYS A 191 24.86 -10.48 -20.81
CA LYS A 191 25.08 -9.56 -19.69
C LYS A 191 24.00 -9.71 -18.61
N ALA A 192 22.72 -9.72 -19.01
CA ALA A 192 21.59 -9.86 -18.09
C ALA A 192 21.61 -11.21 -17.36
N SER A 193 21.96 -12.30 -18.07
CA SER A 193 22.10 -13.62 -17.46
C SER A 193 23.16 -13.64 -16.37
N LYS A 194 24.36 -13.09 -16.64
CA LYS A 194 25.43 -12.99 -15.64
C LYS A 194 24.99 -12.20 -14.40
N MET A 195 24.28 -11.08 -14.60
CA MET A 195 23.74 -10.29 -13.49
C MET A 195 22.66 -11.04 -12.72
N ALA A 196 21.82 -11.82 -13.41
CA ALA A 196 20.79 -12.66 -12.80
C ALA A 196 21.39 -13.77 -11.92
N ASP A 197 22.47 -14.41 -12.38
CA ASP A 197 23.13 -15.48 -11.61
C ASP A 197 23.85 -14.91 -10.39
N HIS A 198 24.54 -13.77 -10.54
CA HIS A 198 25.11 -13.06 -9.40
C HIS A 198 24.05 -12.65 -8.37
N TYR A 199 22.90 -12.15 -8.83
CA TYR A 199 21.78 -11.78 -7.97
C TYR A 199 21.19 -12.98 -7.21
N LYS A 200 21.07 -14.16 -7.84
CA LYS A 200 20.61 -15.38 -7.15
C LYS A 200 21.53 -15.72 -5.96
N VAL A 201 22.84 -15.66 -6.18
CA VAL A 201 23.82 -15.90 -5.10
C VAL A 201 23.66 -14.88 -3.97
N GLN A 202 23.56 -13.59 -4.29
CA GLN A 202 23.34 -12.54 -3.29
C GLN A 202 22.02 -12.73 -2.52
N LEU A 203 20.95 -13.12 -3.21
CA LEU A 203 19.66 -13.40 -2.58
C LEU A 203 19.74 -14.56 -1.60
N ASP A 204 20.43 -15.64 -1.95
CA ASP A 204 20.52 -16.81 -1.09
C ASP A 204 21.40 -16.53 0.14
N ILE A 205 22.46 -15.73 -0.02
CA ILE A 205 23.24 -15.18 1.12
C ILE A 205 22.34 -14.33 2.02
N TRP A 206 21.56 -13.42 1.44
CA TRP A 206 20.65 -12.54 2.19
C TRP A 206 19.58 -13.34 2.95
N LYS A 207 18.89 -14.28 2.29
CA LYS A 207 17.89 -15.17 2.94
C LYS A 207 18.49 -15.95 4.10
N SER A 208 19.75 -16.38 3.96
CA SER A 208 20.46 -17.13 5.00
C SER A 208 20.82 -16.26 6.21
N LYS A 209 21.07 -14.96 6.02
CA LYS A 209 21.32 -14.00 7.10
C LYS A 209 20.04 -13.60 7.86
N ILE A 210 18.90 -13.49 7.16
CA ILE A 210 17.64 -13.04 7.77
C ILE A 210 16.94 -14.14 8.58
N LYS A 211 16.99 -15.40 8.12
CA LYS A 211 16.41 -16.55 8.85
C LYS A 211 16.84 -16.68 10.32
N PRO A 212 18.13 -16.52 10.70
CA PRO A 212 18.55 -16.55 12.10
C PRO A 212 18.15 -15.28 12.86
N GLU A 213 18.21 -14.09 12.25
CA GLU A 213 17.84 -12.83 12.93
C GLU A 213 16.35 -12.73 13.27
N GLU A 214 15.46 -13.26 12.44
CA GLU A 214 14.01 -13.31 12.72
C GLU A 214 13.70 -14.26 13.90
N LYS A 215 14.44 -15.36 14.02
CA LYS A 215 14.31 -16.30 15.16
C LYS A 215 14.81 -15.68 16.46
N GLU A 216 15.94 -14.96 16.42
CA GLU A 216 16.51 -14.32 17.61
C GLU A 216 15.66 -13.12 18.09
N LYS A 217 15.08 -12.33 17.18
CA LYS A 217 14.15 -11.24 17.54
C LYS A 217 12.83 -11.76 18.13
N SER A 218 12.30 -12.87 17.60
CA SER A 218 11.10 -13.53 18.14
C SER A 218 11.32 -14.07 19.56
N GLN A 219 12.51 -14.62 19.84
CA GLN A 219 12.88 -15.11 21.18
C GLN A 219 13.12 -13.98 22.20
N LYS A 220 13.67 -12.84 21.78
CA LYS A 220 13.86 -11.66 22.66
C LYS A 220 12.57 -10.89 22.96
N SER A 221 11.57 -10.95 22.08
CA SER A 221 10.25 -10.32 22.31
C SER A 221 9.32 -11.14 23.21
N SER A 222 9.69 -12.37 23.56
CA SER A 222 8.90 -13.29 24.41
C SER A 222 9.49 -13.47 25.82
N LYS A 223 10.48 -12.66 26.21
CA LYS A 223 11.04 -12.54 27.57
C LYS A 223 10.75 -11.15 28.11
#